data_AF-A0A0C3DKP8-F1
#
_entry.id   AF-A0A0C3DKP8-F1
#
_cell.length_a   1.000
_cell.length_b   1.000
_cell.length_c   1.000
_cell.angle_alpha   90.00
_cell.angle_beta   90.00
_cell.angle_gamma   90.00
#
_symmetry.space_group_name_H-M   'P 1'
#
loop_
_entity.id
_entity.type
_entity.pdbx_description
1 polymer ?
#
loop_
_entity_poly.entity_id
_entity_poly.type
_entity_poly.pdbx_seq_one_letter_code
_entity_poly.pdbx_strand_id
1 'polypeptide(L)'
;MPPVVTKRSYELHPLFDPAYGSLHIRDIVQYDQRYKNRTSDLVTGMLLLGMKVNTIQKTQAYYFKVTLLPHVKLRTAVYQHDGNAFTSPDGMAMVINREVFSGFAGLKAGAYTLDTVDTTPNYTQWVADTLYRGGSIDDTDYACPQEN
;
A
#
# COMPACT_ATOMS: atom_id res chain seq x y z
N MET A 1 -1.97 -12.38 20.58
CA MET A 1 -2.34 -13.03 19.30
C MET A 1 -3.01 -11.99 18.41
N PRO A 2 -2.69 -11.91 17.11
CA PRO A 2 -3.49 -11.12 16.17
C PRO A 2 -4.92 -11.72 16.09
N PRO A 3 -5.96 -10.90 15.87
CA PRO A 3 -7.33 -11.41 15.76
C PRO A 3 -7.44 -12.43 14.62
N VAL A 4 -8.26 -13.46 14.84
CA VAL A 4 -8.64 -14.41 13.80
C VAL A 4 -9.62 -13.69 12.87
N VAL A 5 -9.12 -13.31 11.71
CA VAL A 5 -9.93 -12.72 10.63
C VAL A 5 -10.28 -13.84 9.67
N THR A 6 -11.57 -14.04 9.42
CA THR A 6 -12.09 -14.92 8.37
C THR A 6 -12.25 -14.14 7.06
N LYS A 7 -12.35 -14.82 5.92
CA LYS A 7 -12.64 -14.17 4.62
C LYS A 7 -13.89 -13.30 4.68
N ARG A 8 -15.00 -13.85 5.21
CA ARG A 8 -16.26 -13.13 5.36
C ARG A 8 -16.13 -11.89 6.26
N SER A 9 -15.42 -11.99 7.38
CA SER A 9 -15.20 -10.81 8.23
C SER A 9 -14.30 -9.78 7.57
N TYR A 10 -13.32 -10.21 6.76
CA TYR A 10 -12.44 -9.32 5.99
C TYR A 10 -13.23 -8.46 5.01
N GLU A 11 -14.14 -9.07 4.26
CA GLU A 11 -15.01 -8.40 3.28
C GLU A 11 -15.96 -7.36 3.90
N LEU A 12 -16.31 -7.51 5.18
CA LEU A 12 -17.15 -6.55 5.91
C LEU A 12 -16.41 -5.27 6.30
N HIS A 13 -15.08 -5.25 6.24
CA HIS A 13 -14.31 -4.05 6.52
C HIS A 13 -14.39 -3.07 5.33
N PRO A 14 -14.58 -1.76 5.58
CA PRO A 14 -14.52 -0.75 4.52
C PRO A 14 -13.18 -0.79 3.79
N LEU A 15 -13.21 -0.54 2.49
CA LEU A 15 -12.00 -0.46 1.68
C LEU A 15 -11.42 0.95 1.74
N PHE A 16 -10.18 1.06 2.17
CA PHE A 16 -9.39 2.27 2.01
C PHE A 16 -8.64 2.20 0.68
N ASP A 17 -9.15 2.92 -0.32
CA ASP A 17 -8.65 2.93 -1.69
C ASP A 17 -8.56 4.36 -2.26
N PRO A 18 -7.51 5.12 -1.91
CA PRO A 18 -7.26 6.43 -2.47
C PRO A 18 -6.86 6.34 -3.95
N ALA A 19 -7.08 7.41 -4.71
CA ALA A 19 -6.56 7.51 -6.07
C ALA A 19 -5.02 7.56 -6.09
N TYR A 20 -4.39 7.08 -7.16
CA TYR A 20 -2.94 7.16 -7.33
C TYR A 20 -2.45 8.62 -7.23
N GLY A 21 -1.36 8.84 -6.50
CA GLY A 21 -0.80 10.17 -6.28
C GLY A 21 -1.65 11.09 -5.40
N SER A 22 -2.77 10.65 -4.82
CA SER A 22 -3.64 11.55 -4.04
C SER A 22 -3.21 11.74 -2.57
N LEU A 23 -2.40 10.83 -2.03
CA LEU A 23 -2.01 10.84 -0.61
C LEU A 23 -0.51 10.67 -0.42
N HIS A 24 0.01 11.29 0.64
CA HIS A 24 1.36 11.06 1.13
C HIS A 24 1.37 9.85 2.09
N ILE A 25 2.44 9.05 2.10
CA ILE A 25 2.56 7.87 2.97
C ILE A 25 2.46 8.21 4.47
N ARG A 26 2.91 9.40 4.86
CA ARG A 26 2.75 9.92 6.23
C ARG A 26 1.28 10.13 6.61
N ASP A 27 0.43 10.57 5.68
CA ASP A 27 -1.02 10.72 5.93
C ASP A 27 -1.68 9.37 6.19
N ILE A 28 -1.23 8.33 5.48
CA ILE A 28 -1.73 6.96 5.66
C ILE A 28 -1.45 6.45 7.08
N VAL A 29 -0.22 6.65 7.59
CA VAL A 29 0.20 6.10 8.89
C VAL A 29 -0.07 7.00 10.09
N GLN A 30 -0.58 8.22 9.87
CA GLN A 30 -0.99 9.11 10.96
C GLN A 30 -2.50 9.00 11.25
N TYR A 31 -3.30 8.45 10.34
CA TYR A 31 -4.76 8.42 10.44
C TYR A 31 -5.28 7.14 11.10
N ASP A 32 -5.55 7.19 12.39
CA ASP A 32 -5.87 6.02 13.22
C ASP A 32 -7.21 5.33 12.87
N GLN A 33 -8.19 6.08 12.37
CA GLN A 33 -9.52 5.56 12.07
C GLN A 33 -9.50 4.50 10.94
N ARG A 34 -8.51 4.58 10.05
CA ARG A 34 -8.37 3.69 8.88
C ARG A 34 -7.70 2.35 9.22
N TYR A 35 -7.17 2.18 10.42
CA TYR A 35 -6.50 0.95 10.85
C TYR A 35 -7.42 -0.27 10.92
N LYS A 36 -8.73 -0.03 10.95
CA LYS A 36 -9.77 -1.05 10.90
C LYS A 36 -10.25 -1.35 9.48
N ASN A 37 -9.78 -0.63 8.47
CA ASN A 37 -10.20 -0.84 7.09
C ASN A 37 -9.35 -1.94 6.44
N ARG A 38 -9.91 -2.59 5.42
CA ARG A 38 -9.09 -3.31 4.44
C ARG A 38 -8.40 -2.28 3.55
N THR A 39 -7.26 -2.63 3.00
CA THR A 39 -6.42 -1.73 2.20
C THR A 39 -6.40 -2.21 0.76
N SER A 40 -6.46 -1.29 -0.20
CA SER A 40 -6.25 -1.66 -1.61
C SER A 40 -4.83 -2.15 -1.85
N ASP A 41 -4.60 -2.76 -3.02
CA ASP A 41 -3.27 -3.15 -3.47
C ASP A 41 -2.32 -1.94 -3.46
N LEU A 42 -2.77 -0.77 -3.94
CA LEU A 42 -2.02 0.48 -3.88
C LEU A 42 -1.55 0.82 -2.46
N VAL A 43 -2.47 0.90 -1.49
CA VAL A 43 -2.13 1.26 -0.11
C VAL A 43 -1.21 0.24 0.52
N THR A 44 -1.50 -1.05 0.30
CA THR A 44 -0.69 -2.15 0.84
C THR A 44 0.73 -2.10 0.25
N GLY A 45 0.86 -1.86 -1.05
CA GLY A 45 2.13 -1.66 -1.74
C GLY A 45 2.90 -0.43 -1.25
N MET A 46 2.22 0.70 -1.05
CA MET A 46 2.82 1.91 -0.47
C MET A 46 3.36 1.67 0.95
N LEU A 47 2.64 0.94 1.80
CA LEU A 47 3.13 0.57 3.14
C LEU A 47 4.38 -0.31 3.06
N LEU A 48 4.39 -1.30 2.17
CA LEU A 48 5.53 -2.20 1.97
C LEU A 48 6.75 -1.46 1.41
N LEU A 49 6.56 -0.60 0.41
CA LEU A 49 7.61 0.23 -0.16
C LEU A 49 8.15 1.24 0.86
N GLY A 50 7.26 1.94 1.57
CA GLY A 50 7.62 2.94 2.59
C GLY A 50 8.48 2.35 3.71
N MET A 51 8.28 1.08 4.07
CA MET A 51 9.19 0.39 4.97
C MET A 51 10.53 0.03 4.32
N LYS A 52 10.52 -0.45 3.06
CA LYS A 52 11.76 -0.77 2.32
C LYS A 52 12.67 0.44 2.23
N VAL A 53 12.11 1.63 1.95
CA VAL A 53 12.87 2.89 1.86
C VAL A 53 13.00 3.62 3.20
N ASN A 54 12.68 2.97 4.33
CA ASN A 54 12.79 3.51 5.69
C ASN A 54 12.04 4.84 5.93
N THR A 55 10.96 5.11 5.19
CA THR A 55 10.10 6.28 5.44
C THR A 55 9.12 6.05 6.59
N ILE A 56 8.67 4.80 6.79
CA ILE A 56 7.78 4.43 7.90
C ILE A 56 8.33 3.22 8.66
N GLN A 57 7.99 3.14 9.94
CA GLN A 57 8.36 2.02 10.80
C GLN A 57 7.39 0.84 10.60
N LYS A 58 7.89 -0.39 10.82
CA LYS A 58 7.06 -1.61 10.79
C LYS A 58 5.88 -1.55 11.77
N THR A 59 6.05 -0.87 12.90
CA THR A 59 5.01 -0.66 13.92
C THR A 59 3.86 0.19 13.40
N GLN A 60 4.15 1.18 12.54
CA GLN A 60 3.15 2.03 11.91
C GLN A 60 2.33 1.25 10.86
N ALA A 61 3.00 0.47 10.00
CA ALA A 61 2.32 -0.38 9.04
C ALA A 61 1.47 -1.49 9.70
N TYR A 62 1.94 -2.03 10.83
CA TYR A 62 1.21 -3.06 11.58
C TYR A 62 -0.15 -2.59 12.11
N TYR A 63 -0.44 -1.29 12.17
CA TYR A 63 -1.76 -0.84 12.59
C TYR A 63 -2.88 -1.30 11.64
N PHE A 64 -2.58 -1.55 10.36
CA PHE A 64 -3.51 -2.13 9.37
C PHE A 64 -3.67 -3.65 9.54
N LYS A 65 -4.07 -4.09 10.75
CA LYS A 65 -4.08 -5.50 11.21
C LYS A 65 -5.06 -6.41 10.45
N VAL A 66 -6.01 -5.80 9.76
CA VAL A 66 -6.98 -6.49 8.89
C VAL A 66 -6.24 -7.12 7.72
N THR A 67 -5.41 -6.34 7.02
CA THR A 67 -4.59 -6.78 5.88
C THR A 67 -3.27 -7.42 6.30
N LEU A 68 -2.61 -6.87 7.31
CA LEU A 68 -1.23 -7.20 7.68
C LEU A 68 -1.16 -8.00 8.98
N LEU A 69 -0.33 -9.02 8.99
CA LEU A 69 0.08 -9.78 10.17
C LEU A 69 1.24 -9.09 10.90
N PRO A 70 1.55 -9.48 12.16
CA PRO A 70 2.79 -9.07 12.82
C PRO A 70 4.01 -9.30 11.92
N HIS A 71 5.01 -8.43 12.02
CA HIS A 71 6.15 -8.35 11.10
C HIS A 71 5.80 -7.98 9.65
N VAL A 72 4.60 -7.43 9.44
CA VAL A 72 4.13 -6.83 8.17
C VAL A 72 4.11 -7.82 7.01
N LYS A 73 3.71 -9.06 7.33
CA LYS A 73 3.40 -10.09 6.32
C LYS A 73 1.96 -9.91 5.86
N LEU A 74 1.71 -10.09 4.56
CA LEU A 74 0.33 -10.16 4.05
C LEU A 74 -0.41 -11.31 4.73
N ARG A 75 -1.67 -11.08 5.09
CA ARG A 75 -2.56 -12.12 5.56
C ARG A 75 -3.17 -12.88 4.37
N THR A 76 -2.33 -13.58 3.60
CA THR A 76 -2.71 -14.26 2.34
C THR A 76 -3.90 -15.22 2.47
N ALA A 77 -4.16 -15.75 3.67
CA ALA A 77 -5.34 -16.59 3.94
C ALA A 77 -6.69 -15.87 3.72
N VAL A 78 -6.73 -14.54 3.86
CA VAL A 78 -7.96 -13.74 3.68
C VAL A 78 -7.79 -12.53 2.77
N TYR A 79 -6.56 -12.15 2.44
CA TYR A 79 -6.27 -11.02 1.56
C TYR A 79 -6.96 -11.19 0.21
N GLN A 80 -7.53 -10.10 -0.29
CA GLN A 80 -8.12 -10.01 -1.61
C GLN A 80 -7.44 -8.85 -2.35
N HIS A 81 -7.15 -9.05 -3.63
CA HIS A 81 -6.65 -7.98 -4.48
C HIS A 81 -7.80 -7.04 -4.81
N ASP A 82 -7.79 -5.89 -4.16
CA ASP A 82 -8.89 -4.92 -4.16
C ASP A 82 -8.40 -3.53 -4.57
N GLY A 83 -9.31 -2.75 -5.14
CA GLY A 83 -9.12 -1.32 -5.40
C GLY A 83 -8.09 -1.01 -6.48
N ASN A 84 -7.38 0.11 -6.31
CA ASN A 84 -6.32 0.53 -7.22
C ASN A 84 -5.10 -0.40 -7.12
N ALA A 85 -4.50 -0.66 -8.28
CA ALA A 85 -3.29 -1.46 -8.39
C ALA A 85 -2.06 -0.74 -7.81
N PHE A 86 -1.08 -1.51 -7.34
CA PHE A 86 0.25 -0.99 -7.04
C PHE A 86 1.18 -1.28 -8.21
N THR A 87 1.56 -0.24 -8.95
CA THR A 87 2.31 -0.39 -10.20
C THR A 87 3.79 -0.09 -10.05
N SER A 88 4.62 -0.81 -10.79
CA SER A 88 6.02 -0.45 -11.03
C SER A 88 6.16 0.78 -11.93
N PRO A 89 7.37 1.37 -12.06
CA PRO A 89 7.60 2.54 -12.91
C PRO A 89 7.22 2.37 -14.38
N ASP A 90 7.14 1.13 -14.87
CA ASP A 90 6.70 0.77 -16.22
C ASP A 90 5.16 0.71 -16.36
N GLY A 91 4.41 0.99 -15.30
CA GLY A 91 2.95 0.96 -15.25
C GLY A 91 2.34 -0.44 -15.11
N MET A 92 3.15 -1.48 -14.95
CA MET A 92 2.68 -2.85 -14.73
C MET A 92 2.43 -3.15 -13.25
N ALA A 93 1.64 -4.18 -12.93
CA ALA A 93 1.39 -4.55 -11.54
C ALA A 93 2.67 -5.09 -10.88
N MET A 94 3.00 -4.56 -9.71
CA MET A 94 4.16 -5.01 -8.94
C MET A 94 3.93 -6.42 -8.39
N VAL A 95 4.98 -7.25 -8.42
CA VAL A 95 4.98 -8.54 -7.73
C VAL A 95 5.65 -8.41 -6.36
N ILE A 96 4.91 -8.72 -5.30
CA ILE A 96 5.43 -8.65 -3.92
C ILE A 96 5.10 -9.96 -3.21
N ASN A 97 6.11 -10.64 -2.66
CA ASN A 97 5.95 -11.94 -2.00
C ASN A 97 5.22 -12.99 -2.87
N ARG A 98 5.46 -12.98 -4.20
CA ARG A 98 4.81 -13.84 -5.21
C ARG A 98 3.33 -13.53 -5.48
N GLU A 99 2.79 -12.48 -4.88
CA GLU A 99 1.44 -11.98 -5.16
C GLU A 99 1.52 -10.82 -6.16
N VAL A 100 0.53 -10.72 -7.07
CA VAL A 100 0.47 -9.68 -8.11
C VAL A 100 -0.50 -8.59 -7.65
N PHE A 101 0.01 -7.41 -7.35
CA PHE A 101 -0.76 -6.29 -6.79
C PHE A 101 -1.53 -5.53 -7.88
N SER A 102 -2.43 -6.25 -8.53
CA SER A 102 -3.14 -5.86 -9.75
C SER A 102 -4.42 -5.03 -9.53
N GLY A 103 -4.87 -4.89 -8.28
CA GLY A 103 -6.13 -4.29 -7.92
C GLY A 103 -7.32 -5.00 -8.57
N PHE A 104 -8.48 -4.33 -8.63
CA PHE A 104 -9.66 -4.87 -9.33
C PHE A 104 -9.49 -4.93 -10.85
N ALA A 105 -8.62 -4.09 -11.41
CA ALA A 105 -8.43 -4.00 -12.84
C ALA A 105 -7.72 -5.25 -13.43
N GLY A 106 -7.11 -6.10 -12.59
CA GLY A 106 -6.44 -7.30 -13.06
C GLY A 106 -5.25 -7.01 -13.98
N LEU A 107 -4.52 -5.94 -13.69
CA LEU A 107 -3.30 -5.60 -14.41
C LEU A 107 -2.30 -6.76 -14.44
N LYS A 108 -1.61 -6.89 -15.58
CA LYS A 108 -0.57 -7.91 -15.76
C LYS A 108 0.60 -7.64 -14.83
N ALA A 109 1.19 -8.73 -14.33
CA ALA A 109 2.43 -8.66 -13.57
C ALA A 109 3.56 -8.04 -14.40
N GLY A 110 4.28 -7.10 -13.81
CA GLY A 110 5.47 -6.49 -14.36
C GLY A 110 6.72 -7.35 -14.18
N ALA A 111 7.83 -6.87 -14.75
CA ALA A 111 9.14 -7.51 -14.59
C ALA A 111 9.78 -7.21 -13.23
N TYR A 112 9.29 -6.19 -12.53
CA TYR A 112 9.87 -5.70 -11.29
C TYR A 112 9.16 -6.25 -10.06
N THR A 113 9.96 -6.51 -9.04
CA THR A 113 9.53 -6.86 -7.70
C THR A 113 9.88 -5.74 -6.75
N LEU A 114 9.34 -5.76 -5.53
CA LEU A 114 9.77 -4.81 -4.50
C LEU A 114 11.29 -4.89 -4.22
N ASP A 115 11.92 -6.03 -4.47
CA ASP A 115 13.36 -6.24 -4.26
C ASP A 115 14.23 -5.70 -5.39
N THR A 116 13.70 -5.58 -6.61
CA THR A 116 14.46 -5.25 -7.83
C THR A 116 14.07 -3.93 -8.47
N VAL A 117 12.98 -3.29 -8.02
CA VAL A 117 12.47 -2.04 -8.60
C VAL A 117 13.45 -0.86 -8.47
N ASP A 118 14.37 -0.90 -7.50
CA ASP A 118 15.42 0.11 -7.33
C ASP A 118 16.43 0.18 -8.49
N THR A 119 16.49 -0.86 -9.32
CA THR A 119 17.32 -0.90 -10.53
C THR A 119 16.70 -0.21 -11.74
N THR A 120 15.46 0.28 -11.62
CA THR A 120 14.73 0.88 -12.74
C THR A 120 15.21 2.29 -13.09
N PRO A 121 15.16 2.67 -14.38
CA PRO A 121 15.19 4.08 -14.75
C PRO A 121 14.03 4.82 -14.08
N ASN A 122 14.29 6.02 -13.56
CA ASN A 122 13.32 6.87 -12.86
C ASN A 122 12.82 6.33 -11.50
N TYR A 123 13.50 5.36 -10.88
CA TYR A 123 13.14 4.84 -9.55
C TYR A 123 12.85 5.96 -8.52
N THR A 124 13.72 6.97 -8.44
CA THR A 124 13.55 8.08 -7.48
C THR A 124 12.29 8.89 -7.75
N GLN A 125 12.00 9.21 -9.02
CA GLN A 125 10.78 9.92 -9.40
C GLN A 125 9.54 9.08 -9.09
N TRP A 126 9.58 7.79 -9.43
CA TRP A 126 8.49 6.87 -9.13
C TRP A 126 8.24 6.74 -7.62
N VAL A 127 9.28 6.70 -6.78
CA VAL A 127 9.13 6.72 -5.32
C VAL A 127 8.45 8.01 -4.88
N ALA A 128 8.84 9.16 -5.43
CA ALA A 128 8.21 10.44 -5.12
C ALA A 128 6.73 10.47 -5.53
N ASP A 129 6.40 10.04 -6.74
CA ASP A 129 5.02 9.98 -7.23
C ASP A 129 4.17 9.01 -6.40
N THR A 130 4.75 7.86 -6.05
CA THR A 130 4.05 6.76 -5.39
C THR A 130 3.88 6.96 -3.89
N LEU A 131 4.87 7.53 -3.19
CA LEU A 131 4.82 7.72 -1.73
C LEU A 131 4.54 9.15 -1.31
N TYR A 132 4.88 10.14 -2.13
CA TYR A 132 4.93 11.55 -1.74
C TYR A 132 4.06 12.45 -2.61
N ARG A 133 3.15 11.90 -3.44
CA ARG A 133 2.31 12.69 -4.37
C ARG A 133 3.17 13.52 -5.36
N GLY A 134 4.36 13.02 -5.69
CA GLY A 134 5.32 13.73 -6.55
C GLY A 134 6.10 14.83 -5.83
N GLY A 135 5.89 14.99 -4.52
CA GLY A 135 6.65 15.89 -3.65
C GLY A 135 7.84 15.22 -2.98
N SER A 136 8.28 15.81 -1.88
CA SER A 136 9.38 15.32 -1.05
C SER A 136 8.89 14.49 0.14
N ILE A 137 9.81 13.74 0.77
CA ILE A 137 9.54 13.00 2.02
C ILE A 137 9.07 13.90 3.17
N ASP A 138 9.42 15.20 3.12
CA ASP A 138 9.12 16.20 4.14
C ASP A 138 7.91 17.08 3.77
N ASP A 139 7.34 16.88 2.58
CA ASP A 139 6.13 17.59 2.13
C ASP A 139 4.89 16.99 2.81
N THR A 140 4.75 17.27 4.10
CA THR A 140 3.54 16.99 4.86
C THR A 140 2.64 18.22 4.86
N ASP A 141 2.00 18.50 3.73
CA ASP A 141 0.81 19.33 3.75
C ASP A 141 -0.32 18.49 4.33
N TYR A 142 -0.71 18.76 5.58
CA TYR A 142 -1.78 18.08 6.34
C TYR A 142 -3.20 18.24 5.74
N ALA A 143 -3.31 18.40 4.43
CA ALA A 143 -4.56 18.52 3.71
C ALA A 143 -5.21 17.14 3.60
N CYS A 144 -5.96 16.79 4.63
CA CYS A 144 -6.99 15.77 4.58
C CYS A 144 -7.93 16.09 3.40
N PRO A 145 -8.13 15.19 2.41
CA PRO A 145 -9.31 15.28 1.57
C PRO A 145 -10.50 15.08 2.51
N GLN A 146 -11.30 16.13 2.71
CA GLN A 146 -12.60 15.97 3.34
C GLN A 146 -13.39 15.00 2.47
N GLU A 147 -13.72 13.83 3.01
CA GLU A 147 -14.69 12.93 2.41
C GLU A 147 -16.01 13.72 2.28
N ASN A 148 -16.41 14.02 1.04
CA ASN A 148 -17.76 14.51 0.71
C ASN A 148 -18.75 13.34 0.74
#